data_AF-A0A2A2IGU8-F1
#
_entry.id   AF-A0A2A2IGU8-F1
#
_cell.length_a   1.000
_cell.length_b   1.000
_cell.length_c   1.000
_cell.angle_alpha   90.00
_cell.angle_beta   90.00
_cell.angle_gamma   90.00
#
_symmetry.space_group_name_H-M   'P 1'
#
loop_
_entity.id
_entity.type
_entity.pdbx_description
1 polymer ?
#
loop_
_entity_poly.entity_id
_entity_poly.type
_entity_poly.pdbx_seq_one_letter_code
_entity_poly.pdbx_strand_id
1 'polypeptide(L)'
;MTAIAKDRGNKIRKRNGLLVDFQTSKITQAIENAGEETGEFGGKESEKLSQQVVNSLGEINELTVENIQDIVESVLLDSKYKTTAKAYIIYREQRNQLRKPDVFKQRLNLKPYEYPQVIEYQHAIQHSYWLHTEFNYTSDIQDFKTNVTESERNAIKNAMLAIAQVEVAVKNFWGDLHNRMPKPEIGAVGATFSANEVIHHDAYSHLLEILGLNSEFERIQEIPALSKRVNHLTQASKYAKSESDRDFTISVVLFSLFIEHVSLFSQFLIIMSFNKHKNIFKGVSNVIEATSKEEQIHGLFGIELVNIIREENPEWFDEDMKRKVYEACQNSFESEMEVIDWIYEGGDLDFLPKNIVKEFIKNRLNNSLKGTGFDPIFEVDEELVEKTDWYDDEILATKHVDFFVKRSVNYTKRSQSFDASDLF
;
A
#
# COMPACT_ATOMS: atom_id res chain seq x y z
N MET A 1 7.72 -38.87 -49.25
CA MET A 1 7.10 -38.93 -47.91
C MET A 1 8.13 -38.45 -46.90
N THR A 2 7.92 -37.27 -46.33
CA THR A 2 8.40 -36.93 -44.98
C THR A 2 7.34 -36.00 -44.41
N ALA A 3 6.49 -36.59 -43.56
CA ALA A 3 5.43 -35.91 -42.84
C ALA A 3 6.06 -35.27 -41.61
N ILE A 4 6.15 -33.94 -41.57
CA ILE A 4 6.34 -33.20 -40.32
C ILE A 4 5.39 -32.00 -40.34
N ALA A 5 4.59 -31.92 -39.26
CA ALA A 5 3.69 -30.84 -38.87
C ALA A 5 2.41 -30.63 -39.70
N LYS A 6 1.52 -31.64 -39.68
CA LYS A 6 0.07 -31.38 -39.72
C LYS A 6 -0.33 -30.71 -38.41
N ASP A 7 -0.57 -29.40 -38.47
CA ASP A 7 -1.72 -28.73 -37.85
C ASP A 7 -2.11 -29.18 -36.42
N ARG A 8 -1.17 -29.09 -35.47
CA ARG A 8 -1.55 -28.77 -34.08
C ARG A 8 -1.58 -27.25 -34.02
N GLY A 9 -2.65 -26.65 -33.48
CA GLY A 9 -2.76 -25.20 -33.35
C GLY A 9 -1.56 -24.65 -32.57
N ASN A 10 -0.52 -24.21 -33.30
CA ASN A 10 0.76 -23.83 -32.74
C ASN A 10 0.59 -22.45 -32.12
N LYS A 11 0.10 -22.40 -30.88
CA LYS A 11 0.11 -21.16 -30.11
C LYS A 11 1.43 -21.06 -29.35
N ILE A 12 1.95 -19.85 -29.29
CA ILE A 12 3.10 -19.46 -28.46
C ILE A 12 2.59 -18.58 -27.32
N ARG A 13 3.02 -18.88 -26.09
CA ARG A 13 2.83 -18.00 -24.94
C ARG A 13 3.85 -16.87 -24.99
N LYS A 14 3.34 -15.65 -25.16
CA LYS A 14 4.12 -14.42 -25.01
C LYS A 14 4.49 -14.19 -23.54
N ARG A 15 5.48 -13.32 -23.31
CA ARG A 15 5.96 -12.94 -21.98
C ARG A 15 4.89 -12.34 -21.07
N ASN A 16 3.85 -11.72 -21.65
CA ASN A 16 2.69 -11.21 -20.93
C ASN A 16 1.59 -12.28 -20.71
N GLY A 17 1.90 -13.56 -20.89
CA GLY A 17 0.99 -14.69 -20.71
C GLY A 17 0.02 -14.95 -21.87
N LEU A 18 -0.11 -14.03 -22.84
CA LEU A 18 -1.04 -14.18 -23.97
C LEU A 18 -0.61 -15.30 -24.92
N LEU A 19 -1.57 -16.13 -25.31
CA LEU A 19 -1.39 -17.14 -26.35
C LEU A 19 -1.72 -16.55 -27.73
N VAL A 20 -0.73 -16.52 -28.62
CA VAL A 20 -0.90 -16.06 -30.02
C VAL A 20 -0.45 -17.13 -30.99
N ASP A 21 -0.79 -16.99 -32.27
CA ASP A 21 -0.33 -17.92 -33.30
C ASP A 21 1.19 -17.83 -33.49
N PHE A 22 1.84 -18.99 -33.53
CA PHE A 22 3.25 -19.15 -33.79
C PHE A 22 3.57 -18.81 -35.24
N GLN A 23 4.58 -17.97 -35.45
CA GLN A 23 4.99 -17.52 -36.77
C GLN A 23 6.50 -17.72 -36.92
N THR A 24 6.91 -18.69 -37.74
CA THR A 24 8.32 -18.97 -38.04
C THR A 24 9.05 -17.73 -38.57
N SER A 25 8.36 -16.88 -39.34
CA SER A 25 8.93 -15.63 -39.87
C SER A 25 9.47 -14.70 -38.79
N LYS A 26 8.93 -14.73 -37.56
CA LYS A 26 9.47 -13.95 -36.43
C LYS A 26 10.83 -14.46 -35.95
N ILE A 27 11.06 -15.77 -36.02
CA ILE A 27 12.36 -16.38 -35.70
C ILE A 27 13.37 -16.02 -36.79
N THR A 28 12.98 -16.19 -38.05
CA THR A 28 13.82 -15.85 -39.20
C THR A 28 14.27 -14.40 -39.15
N GLN A 29 13.35 -13.45 -38.91
CA GLN A 29 13.68 -12.03 -38.81
C GLN A 29 14.64 -11.73 -37.65
N ALA A 30 14.45 -12.37 -36.49
CA ALA A 30 15.33 -12.15 -35.34
C ALA A 30 16.76 -12.65 -35.60
N ILE A 31 16.90 -13.80 -36.27
CA ILE A 31 18.20 -14.37 -36.67
C ILE A 31 18.84 -13.50 -37.76
N GLU A 32 18.06 -13.07 -38.75
CA GLU A 32 18.53 -12.24 -39.85
C GLU A 32 19.05 -10.89 -39.36
N ASN A 33 18.30 -10.20 -38.48
CA ASN A 33 18.74 -8.94 -37.89
C ASN A 33 20.09 -9.07 -37.17
N ALA A 34 20.33 -10.19 -36.46
CA ALA A 34 21.60 -10.42 -35.79
C ALA A 34 22.73 -10.77 -36.78
N GLY A 35 22.42 -11.50 -37.86
CA GLY A 35 23.36 -11.79 -38.94
C GLY A 35 23.79 -10.54 -39.69
N GLU A 36 22.84 -9.65 -39.98
CA GLU A 36 23.08 -8.38 -40.67
C GLU A 36 23.88 -7.41 -39.80
N GLU A 37 23.56 -7.30 -38.50
CA GLU A 37 24.28 -6.44 -37.56
C GLU A 37 25.77 -6.83 -37.42
N THR A 38 26.07 -8.13 -37.49
CA THR A 38 27.46 -8.61 -37.40
C THR A 38 28.14 -8.75 -38.76
N GLY A 39 27.39 -8.73 -39.85
CA GLY A 39 27.86 -8.94 -41.21
C GLY A 39 28.24 -10.38 -41.55
N GLU A 40 27.94 -11.36 -40.69
CA GLU A 40 28.33 -12.76 -40.91
C GLU A 40 27.42 -13.50 -41.90
N PHE A 41 26.14 -13.13 -42.00
CA PHE A 41 25.17 -13.69 -42.95
C PHE A 41 23.90 -12.84 -43.09
N GLY A 42 23.05 -13.19 -44.07
CA GLY A 42 21.70 -12.65 -44.25
C GLY A 42 20.88 -13.52 -45.22
N GLY A 43 19.60 -13.20 -45.42
CA GLY A 43 18.73 -13.87 -46.40
C GLY A 43 18.64 -15.38 -46.21
N LYS A 44 19.09 -16.15 -47.22
CA LYS A 44 18.92 -17.61 -47.30
C LYS A 44 19.55 -18.38 -46.13
N GLU A 45 20.64 -17.89 -45.55
CA GLU A 45 21.25 -18.58 -44.41
C GLU A 45 20.41 -18.38 -43.13
N SER A 46 19.77 -17.22 -42.96
CA SER A 46 18.82 -16.95 -41.87
C SER A 46 17.63 -17.90 -41.92
N GLU A 47 17.09 -18.17 -43.11
CA GLU A 47 16.03 -19.17 -43.32
C GLU A 47 16.48 -20.58 -42.92
N LYS A 48 17.70 -20.97 -43.29
CA LYS A 48 18.27 -22.28 -42.96
C LYS A 48 18.46 -22.47 -41.46
N LEU A 49 19.04 -21.47 -40.77
CA LEU A 49 19.20 -21.48 -39.31
C LEU A 49 17.83 -21.46 -38.62
N SER A 50 16.87 -20.68 -39.13
CA SER A 50 15.50 -20.67 -38.62
C SER A 50 14.81 -22.03 -38.75
N GLN A 51 15.04 -22.76 -39.85
CA GLN A 51 14.49 -24.10 -40.02
C GLN A 51 15.13 -25.10 -39.04
N GLN A 52 16.43 -24.95 -38.74
CA GLN A 52 17.09 -25.74 -37.70
C GLN A 52 16.45 -25.50 -36.33
N VAL A 53 16.17 -24.23 -35.98
CA VAL A 53 15.44 -23.88 -34.75
C VAL A 53 14.07 -24.56 -34.73
N VAL A 54 13.28 -24.44 -35.81
CA VAL A 54 11.94 -25.07 -35.89
C VAL A 54 12.00 -26.58 -35.75
N ASN A 55 13.00 -27.22 -36.35
CA ASN A 55 13.19 -28.67 -36.22
C ASN A 55 13.55 -29.06 -34.78
N SER A 56 14.33 -28.23 -34.08
CA SER A 56 14.69 -28.41 -32.68
C SER A 56 13.56 -28.10 -31.70
N LEU A 57 12.51 -27.39 -32.12
CA LEU A 57 11.32 -27.13 -31.28
C LEU A 57 10.51 -28.41 -30.98
N GLY A 58 10.67 -29.47 -31.77
CA GLY A 58 10.22 -30.85 -31.44
C GLY A 58 8.81 -30.98 -30.83
N GLU A 59 8.68 -31.88 -29.84
CA GLU A 59 7.46 -32.11 -29.02
C GLU A 59 7.46 -31.26 -27.74
N ILE A 60 7.92 -30.00 -27.79
CA ILE A 60 7.80 -29.12 -26.62
C ILE A 60 6.31 -28.90 -26.32
N ASN A 61 5.87 -29.34 -25.13
CA ASN A 61 4.47 -29.26 -24.70
C ASN A 61 3.94 -27.82 -24.62
N GLU A 62 4.79 -26.87 -24.26
CA GLU A 62 4.44 -25.45 -24.16
C GLU A 62 5.50 -24.55 -24.79
N LEU A 63 5.15 -23.93 -25.92
CA LEU A 63 6.02 -22.98 -26.61
C LEU A 63 5.96 -21.62 -25.91
N THR A 64 7.08 -21.20 -25.32
CA THR A 64 7.28 -19.85 -24.78
C THR A 64 8.29 -19.09 -25.62
N VAL A 65 8.28 -17.75 -25.52
CA VAL A 65 9.29 -16.93 -26.18
C VAL A 65 10.70 -17.25 -25.69
N GLU A 66 10.87 -17.54 -24.39
CA GLU A 66 12.19 -17.85 -23.82
C GLU A 66 12.75 -19.17 -24.34
N ASN A 67 11.94 -20.24 -24.35
CA ASN A 67 12.39 -21.54 -24.86
C ASN A 67 12.82 -21.46 -26.34
N ILE A 68 12.11 -20.66 -27.16
CA ILE A 68 12.51 -20.44 -28.56
C ILE A 68 13.83 -19.69 -28.63
N GLN A 69 14.03 -18.66 -27.80
CA GLN A 69 15.29 -17.91 -27.77
C GLN A 69 16.47 -18.77 -27.31
N ASP A 70 16.28 -19.66 -26.34
CA ASP A 70 17.32 -20.62 -25.90
C ASP A 70 17.75 -21.54 -27.05
N ILE A 71 16.79 -22.00 -27.87
CA ILE A 71 17.08 -22.85 -29.04
C ILE A 71 17.78 -22.03 -30.14
N VAL A 72 17.37 -20.79 -30.38
CA VAL A 72 18.06 -19.89 -31.31
C VAL A 72 19.52 -19.70 -30.91
N GLU A 73 19.77 -19.47 -29.62
CA GLU A 73 21.14 -19.36 -29.09
C GLU A 73 21.94 -20.64 -29.30
N SER A 74 21.38 -21.81 -28.98
CA SER A 74 22.06 -23.09 -29.21
C SER A 74 22.40 -23.29 -30.69
N VAL A 75 21.45 -23.05 -31.60
CA VAL A 75 21.66 -23.20 -33.04
C VAL A 75 22.74 -22.24 -33.56
N LEU A 76 22.73 -20.98 -33.11
CA LEU A 76 23.77 -20.02 -33.48
C LEU A 76 25.13 -20.40 -32.90
N LEU A 77 25.18 -20.86 -31.64
CA LEU A 77 26.39 -21.33 -30.98
C LEU A 77 26.97 -22.59 -31.63
N ASP A 78 26.15 -23.48 -32.18
CA ASP A 78 26.61 -24.69 -32.90
C ASP A 78 27.00 -24.41 -34.35
N SER A 79 26.58 -23.27 -34.89
CA SER A 79 26.94 -22.83 -36.24
C SER A 79 28.40 -22.33 -36.33
N LYS A 80 28.84 -22.00 -37.55
CA LYS A 80 30.11 -21.32 -37.80
C LYS A 80 30.08 -19.81 -37.46
N TYR A 81 28.90 -19.25 -37.18
CA TYR A 81 28.65 -17.80 -37.00
C TYR A 81 28.77 -17.38 -35.53
N LYS A 82 29.99 -17.48 -34.99
CA LYS A 82 30.25 -17.25 -33.56
C LYS A 82 30.06 -15.79 -33.14
N THR A 83 30.30 -14.84 -34.06
CA THR A 83 30.14 -13.40 -33.75
C THR A 83 28.66 -13.07 -33.59
N THR A 84 27.81 -13.58 -34.48
CA THR A 84 26.35 -13.47 -34.44
C THR A 84 25.81 -14.10 -33.17
N ALA A 85 26.25 -15.31 -32.82
CA ALA A 85 25.82 -15.99 -31.60
C ALA A 85 26.06 -15.12 -30.35
N LYS A 86 27.28 -14.57 -30.23
CA LYS A 86 27.64 -13.67 -29.12
C LYS A 86 26.80 -12.39 -29.13
N ALA A 87 26.62 -11.76 -30.30
CA ALA A 87 25.83 -10.53 -30.43
C ALA A 87 24.35 -10.76 -30.07
N TYR A 88 23.77 -11.88 -30.50
CA TYR A 88 22.40 -12.26 -30.20
C TYR A 88 22.19 -12.45 -28.68
N ILE A 89 23.08 -13.20 -28.01
CA ILE A 89 23.03 -13.44 -26.56
C ILE A 89 23.12 -12.13 -25.79
N ILE A 90 24.09 -11.27 -26.15
CA ILE A 90 24.27 -9.95 -25.50
C ILE A 90 23.04 -9.08 -25.71
N TYR A 91 22.50 -9.01 -26.93
CA TYR A 91 21.30 -8.24 -27.23
C TYR A 91 20.08 -8.75 -26.46
N ARG A 92 19.87 -10.07 -26.40
CA ARG A 92 18.78 -10.67 -25.62
C ARG A 92 18.89 -10.29 -24.15
N GLU A 93 20.09 -10.40 -23.58
CA GLU A 93 20.33 -10.06 -22.18
C GLU A 93 20.11 -8.57 -21.91
N GLN A 94 20.62 -7.68 -22.76
CA GLN A 94 20.35 -6.24 -22.67
C GLN A 94 18.85 -5.94 -22.75
N ARG A 95 18.11 -6.61 -23.66
CA ARG A 95 16.65 -6.46 -23.75
C ARG A 95 15.94 -7.05 -22.56
N ASN A 96 16.44 -8.12 -21.93
CA ASN A 96 15.90 -8.68 -20.70
C ASN A 96 16.06 -7.68 -19.55
N GLN A 97 17.24 -7.09 -19.38
CA GLN A 97 17.50 -6.06 -18.36
C GLN A 97 16.63 -4.82 -18.58
N LEU A 98 16.50 -4.33 -19.82
CA LEU A 98 15.62 -3.20 -20.14
C LEU A 98 14.12 -3.48 -19.91
N ARG A 99 13.74 -4.76 -19.81
CA ARG A 99 12.35 -5.20 -19.55
C ARG A 99 12.09 -5.47 -18.08
N LYS A 100 13.11 -5.51 -17.22
CA LYS A 100 12.88 -5.60 -15.79
C LYS A 100 12.12 -4.35 -15.35
N PRO A 101 10.99 -4.52 -14.64
CA PRO A 101 10.32 -3.41 -14.00
C PRO A 101 11.30 -2.68 -13.08
N ASP A 102 11.13 -1.38 -13.03
CA ASP A 102 11.85 -0.48 -12.14
C ASP A 102 10.83 0.59 -11.75
N VAL A 103 10.38 0.54 -10.50
CA VAL A 103 9.29 1.37 -9.99
C VAL A 103 9.65 2.86 -9.98
N PHE A 104 10.95 3.17 -9.89
CA PHE A 104 11.49 4.53 -9.87
C PHE A 104 11.71 5.11 -11.27
N LYS A 105 11.79 4.25 -12.29
CA LYS A 105 11.98 4.69 -13.68
C LYS A 105 10.69 5.21 -14.33
N GLN A 106 10.77 6.37 -14.96
CA GLN A 106 9.63 6.97 -15.68
C GLN A 106 9.08 6.08 -16.79
N ARG A 107 7.75 5.93 -16.81
CA ARG A 107 7.01 5.37 -17.93
C ARG A 107 6.05 6.40 -18.52
N LEU A 108 6.23 6.74 -19.80
CA LEU A 108 5.40 7.73 -20.49
C LEU A 108 4.07 7.18 -21.01
N ASN A 109 4.02 5.90 -21.39
CA ASN A 109 2.79 5.29 -21.88
C ASN A 109 1.85 4.94 -20.73
N LEU A 110 0.57 5.31 -20.87
CA LEU A 110 -0.45 5.03 -19.86
C LEU A 110 -0.66 3.52 -19.66
N LYS A 111 -0.73 2.74 -20.74
CA LYS A 111 -0.95 1.30 -20.74
C LYS A 111 0.10 0.56 -21.59
N PRO A 112 0.30 -0.75 -21.39
CA PRO A 112 -0.19 -1.52 -20.23
C PRO A 112 0.45 -1.05 -18.92
N TYR A 113 -0.20 -1.34 -17.79
CA TYR A 113 0.38 -1.09 -16.46
C TYR A 113 1.49 -2.11 -16.19
N GLU A 114 2.55 -1.67 -15.52
CA GLU A 114 3.63 -2.53 -15.03
C GLU A 114 3.23 -3.17 -13.71
N TYR A 115 2.45 -2.45 -12.89
CA TYR A 115 1.93 -2.94 -11.61
C TYR A 115 0.41 -2.88 -11.60
N PRO A 116 -0.30 -3.71 -12.38
CA PRO A 116 -1.76 -3.63 -12.49
C PRO A 116 -2.48 -3.82 -11.16
N GLN A 117 -1.89 -4.56 -10.21
CA GLN A 117 -2.49 -4.81 -8.90
C GLN A 117 -2.63 -3.55 -8.05
N VAL A 118 -1.79 -2.52 -8.27
CA VAL A 118 -1.83 -1.30 -7.44
C VAL A 118 -3.09 -0.47 -7.70
N ILE A 119 -3.73 -0.62 -8.86
CA ILE A 119 -4.94 0.15 -9.19
C ILE A 119 -6.12 -0.23 -8.29
N GLU A 120 -6.11 -1.43 -7.71
CA GLU A 120 -7.19 -1.88 -6.84
C GLU A 120 -7.27 -1.05 -5.54
N TYR A 121 -6.18 -0.42 -5.10
CA TYR A 121 -6.18 0.50 -3.96
C TYR A 121 -6.92 1.81 -4.28
N GLN A 122 -6.80 2.31 -5.52
CA GLN A 122 -7.61 3.43 -5.98
C GLN A 122 -9.10 3.06 -5.92
N HIS A 123 -9.46 1.89 -6.46
CA HIS A 123 -10.85 1.44 -6.42
C HIS A 123 -11.33 1.26 -4.99
N ALA A 124 -10.53 0.70 -4.09
CA ALA A 124 -10.90 0.50 -2.68
C ALA A 124 -11.29 1.83 -2.01
N ILE A 125 -10.49 2.89 -2.16
CA ILE A 125 -10.82 4.22 -1.63
C ILE A 125 -12.09 4.80 -2.29
N GLN A 126 -12.24 4.63 -3.60
CA GLN A 126 -13.46 5.09 -4.29
C GLN A 126 -14.73 4.38 -3.78
N HIS A 127 -14.62 3.15 -3.27
CA HIS A 127 -15.73 2.41 -2.68
C HIS A 127 -15.98 2.77 -1.22
N SER A 128 -14.96 3.18 -0.47
CA SER A 128 -15.08 3.61 0.94
C SER A 128 -15.52 5.06 1.11
N TYR A 129 -15.43 5.87 0.06
CA TYR A 129 -15.70 7.32 0.06
C TYR A 129 -16.92 7.74 0.90
N TRP A 130 -16.69 8.67 1.82
CA TRP A 130 -17.67 9.24 2.74
C TRP A 130 -17.43 10.74 2.93
N LEU A 131 -18.36 11.43 3.58
CA LEU A 131 -18.18 12.81 4.01
C LEU A 131 -18.68 12.95 5.44
N HIS A 132 -18.01 13.75 6.27
CA HIS A 132 -18.41 13.94 7.67
C HIS A 132 -19.84 14.49 7.82
N THR A 133 -20.37 15.16 6.79
CA THR A 133 -21.75 15.67 6.73
C THR A 133 -22.81 14.57 6.53
N GLU A 134 -22.40 13.33 6.24
CA GLU A 134 -23.30 12.18 6.11
C GLU A 134 -23.67 11.56 7.46
N PHE A 135 -22.98 11.93 8.54
CA PHE A 135 -23.21 11.42 9.89
C PHE A 135 -23.91 12.46 10.79
N ASN A 136 -24.53 11.99 11.87
CA ASN A 136 -25.21 12.81 12.87
C ASN A 136 -24.48 12.73 14.22
N TYR A 137 -24.13 13.89 14.78
CA TYR A 137 -23.36 14.00 16.03
C TYR A 137 -24.14 14.62 17.19
N THR A 138 -25.46 14.85 17.05
CA THR A 138 -26.25 15.53 18.08
C THR A 138 -26.23 14.78 19.41
N SER A 139 -26.36 13.45 19.37
CA SER A 139 -26.21 12.60 20.57
C SER A 139 -24.82 12.70 21.17
N ASP A 140 -23.80 12.75 20.32
CA ASP A 140 -22.39 12.70 20.69
C ASP A 140 -21.96 13.94 21.46
N ILE A 141 -22.47 15.12 21.05
CA ILE A 141 -22.28 16.38 21.78
C ILE A 141 -22.90 16.29 23.18
N GLN A 142 -24.09 15.69 23.31
CA GLN A 142 -24.75 15.52 24.60
C GLN A 142 -24.00 14.50 25.47
N ASP A 143 -23.56 13.40 24.86
CA ASP A 143 -22.77 12.37 25.52
C ASP A 143 -21.49 12.98 26.08
N PHE A 144 -20.76 13.73 25.25
CA PHE A 144 -19.52 14.38 25.62
C PHE A 144 -19.72 15.33 26.78
N LYS A 145 -20.84 16.08 26.80
CA LYS A 145 -21.11 17.08 27.83
C LYS A 145 -21.63 16.48 29.13
N THR A 146 -22.41 15.40 29.10
CA THR A 146 -23.21 14.98 30.27
C THR A 146 -23.16 13.49 30.62
N ASN A 147 -22.92 12.59 29.67
CA ASN A 147 -23.09 11.14 29.89
C ASN A 147 -21.78 10.39 30.17
N VAL A 148 -20.67 11.13 30.26
CA VAL A 148 -19.34 10.58 30.56
C VAL A 148 -18.76 11.15 31.85
N THR A 149 -17.98 10.31 32.54
CA THR A 149 -17.17 10.73 33.70
C THR A 149 -16.08 11.72 33.28
N GLU A 150 -15.42 12.36 34.24
CA GLU A 150 -14.28 13.25 33.93
C GLU A 150 -13.11 12.50 33.29
N SER A 151 -12.82 11.28 33.77
CA SER A 151 -11.78 10.41 33.20
C SER A 151 -12.09 10.01 31.76
N GLU A 152 -13.33 9.56 31.50
CA GLU A 152 -13.79 9.19 30.16
C GLU A 152 -13.74 10.37 29.18
N ARG A 153 -14.19 11.55 29.63
CA ARG A 153 -14.13 12.78 28.85
C ARG A 153 -12.70 13.18 28.52
N ASN A 154 -11.79 13.02 29.48
CA ASN A 154 -10.38 13.29 29.26
C ASN A 154 -9.80 12.35 28.19
N ALA A 155 -10.08 11.05 28.27
CA ALA A 155 -9.60 10.08 27.31
C ALA A 155 -10.08 10.39 25.88
N ILE A 156 -11.37 10.69 25.69
CA ILE A 156 -11.92 11.05 24.38
C ILE A 156 -11.33 12.36 23.85
N LYS A 157 -11.26 13.39 24.71
CA LYS A 157 -10.68 14.68 24.37
C LYS A 157 -9.23 14.51 23.91
N ASN A 158 -8.40 13.83 24.68
CA ASN A 158 -6.98 13.64 24.38
C ASN A 158 -6.79 12.75 23.14
N ALA A 159 -7.60 11.69 22.96
CA ALA A 159 -7.58 10.87 21.76
C ALA A 159 -7.94 11.68 20.50
N MET A 160 -8.98 12.52 20.57
CA MET A 160 -9.38 13.39 19.45
C MET A 160 -8.29 14.40 19.08
N LEU A 161 -7.64 15.02 20.08
CA LEU A 161 -6.51 15.93 19.85
C LEU A 161 -5.31 15.20 19.22
N ALA A 162 -5.00 13.99 19.68
CA ALA A 162 -3.92 13.17 19.11
C ALA A 162 -4.17 12.80 17.65
N ILE A 163 -5.41 12.47 17.26
CA ILE A 163 -5.77 12.23 15.86
C ILE A 163 -5.57 13.51 15.04
N ALA A 164 -6.19 14.61 15.47
CA ALA A 164 -6.14 15.87 14.73
C ALA A 164 -4.71 16.40 14.56
N GLN A 165 -3.78 16.10 15.48
CA GLN A 165 -2.37 16.45 15.35
C GLN A 165 -1.73 15.83 14.11
N VAL A 166 -2.01 14.56 13.84
CA VAL A 166 -1.38 13.77 12.76
C VAL A 166 -1.96 14.16 11.42
N GLU A 167 -3.28 14.30 11.38
CA GLU A 167 -4.06 14.75 10.23
C GLU A 167 -3.57 16.11 9.70
N VAL A 168 -3.00 16.96 10.56
CA VAL A 168 -2.39 18.23 10.16
C VAL A 168 -0.93 18.09 9.71
N ALA A 169 -0.19 17.10 10.22
CA ALA A 169 1.25 16.96 10.01
C ALA A 169 1.64 16.17 8.75
N VAL A 170 0.77 15.31 8.21
CA VAL A 170 1.19 14.23 7.28
C VAL A 170 0.48 14.26 5.89
N LYS A 171 0.27 15.43 5.30
CA LYS A 171 -0.65 15.56 4.14
C LYS A 171 -0.06 15.27 2.74
N ASN A 172 1.25 15.43 2.56
CA ASN A 172 1.81 15.52 1.20
C ASN A 172 2.47 14.24 0.70
N PHE A 173 2.68 13.24 1.56
CA PHE A 173 3.47 12.06 1.20
C PHE A 173 2.87 11.30 0.00
N TRP A 174 1.57 10.99 0.04
CA TRP A 174 0.89 10.27 -1.04
C TRP A 174 0.80 11.08 -2.34
N GLY A 175 0.51 12.38 -2.24
CA GLY A 175 0.43 13.27 -3.40
C GLY A 175 1.78 13.43 -4.12
N ASP A 176 2.89 13.42 -3.38
CA ASP A 176 4.24 13.56 -3.92
C ASP A 176 4.85 12.24 -4.42
N LEU A 177 4.18 11.10 -4.20
CA LEU A 177 4.71 9.78 -4.53
C LEU A 177 5.09 9.65 -6.02
N HIS A 178 4.31 10.26 -6.92
CA HIS A 178 4.57 10.21 -8.36
C HIS A 178 5.88 10.90 -8.77
N ASN A 179 6.40 11.83 -7.96
CA ASN A 179 7.69 12.47 -8.21
C ASN A 179 8.86 11.49 -8.08
N ARG A 180 8.67 10.40 -7.32
CA ARG A 180 9.69 9.37 -7.05
C ARG A 180 9.39 8.06 -7.75
N MET A 181 8.13 7.69 -7.84
CA MET A 181 7.65 6.52 -8.57
C MET A 181 6.78 6.97 -9.76
N PRO A 182 7.39 7.46 -10.84
CA PRO A 182 6.73 8.06 -12.00
C PRO A 182 6.02 7.03 -12.90
N LYS A 183 5.08 6.29 -12.31
CA LYS A 183 4.18 5.33 -12.95
C LYS A 183 2.75 5.87 -12.92
N PRO A 184 2.03 5.88 -14.06
CA PRO A 184 0.65 6.37 -14.12
C PRO A 184 -0.31 5.73 -13.09
N GLU A 185 -0.21 4.42 -12.87
CA GLU A 185 -1.03 3.67 -11.92
C GLU A 185 -0.72 4.04 -10.46
N ILE A 186 0.55 4.29 -10.11
CA ILE A 186 0.94 4.76 -8.77
C ILE A 186 0.51 6.20 -8.56
N GLY A 187 0.67 7.05 -9.57
CA GLY A 187 0.21 8.44 -9.53
C GLY A 187 -1.31 8.57 -9.35
N ALA A 188 -2.08 7.65 -9.94
CA ALA A 188 -3.54 7.62 -9.75
C ALA A 188 -3.94 7.28 -8.31
N VAL A 189 -3.26 6.31 -7.68
CA VAL A 189 -3.44 5.98 -6.26
C VAL A 189 -3.04 7.17 -5.38
N GLY A 190 -1.84 7.72 -5.58
CA GLY A 190 -1.33 8.86 -4.80
C GLY A 190 -2.24 10.09 -4.84
N ALA A 191 -2.78 10.44 -6.02
CA ALA A 191 -3.75 11.52 -6.14
C ALA A 191 -5.08 11.23 -5.44
N THR A 192 -5.53 9.97 -5.46
CA THR A 192 -6.78 9.54 -4.81
C THR A 192 -6.64 9.58 -3.29
N PHE A 193 -5.53 9.06 -2.75
CA PHE A 193 -5.23 9.11 -1.33
C PHE A 193 -5.06 10.56 -0.87
N SER A 194 -4.36 11.40 -1.64
CA SER A 194 -4.21 12.83 -1.30
C SER A 194 -5.55 13.56 -1.20
N ALA A 195 -6.54 13.22 -2.04
CA ALA A 195 -7.88 13.77 -1.92
C ALA A 195 -8.63 13.19 -0.70
N ASN A 196 -8.39 11.92 -0.36
CA ASN A 196 -8.98 11.28 0.80
C ASN A 196 -8.50 11.89 2.12
N GLU A 197 -7.21 12.24 2.24
CA GLU A 197 -6.68 12.96 3.40
C GLU A 197 -7.37 14.31 3.66
N VAL A 198 -7.89 14.96 2.62
CA VAL A 198 -8.67 16.20 2.79
C VAL A 198 -10.01 15.90 3.47
N ILE A 199 -10.63 14.76 3.16
CA ILE A 199 -11.89 14.32 3.80
C ILE A 199 -11.65 14.02 5.28
N HIS A 200 -10.55 13.33 5.61
CA HIS A 200 -10.16 13.06 6.99
C HIS A 200 -9.96 14.37 7.74
N HIS A 201 -9.17 15.28 7.16
CA HIS A 201 -8.92 16.59 7.75
C HIS A 201 -10.21 17.38 8.04
N ASP A 202 -11.12 17.46 7.07
CA ASP A 202 -12.39 18.18 7.22
C ASP A 202 -13.26 17.53 8.31
N ALA A 203 -13.26 16.20 8.40
CA ALA A 203 -13.99 15.48 9.44
C ALA A 203 -13.46 15.78 10.84
N TYR A 204 -12.15 15.67 11.07
CA TYR A 204 -11.57 15.93 12.39
C TYR A 204 -11.60 17.42 12.76
N SER A 205 -11.48 18.32 11.78
CA SER A 205 -11.72 19.75 11.99
C SER A 205 -13.15 20.00 12.48
N HIS A 206 -14.15 19.36 11.85
CA HIS A 206 -15.53 19.47 12.28
C HIS A 206 -15.77 18.88 13.68
N LEU A 207 -15.16 17.75 14.01
CA LEU A 207 -15.26 17.12 15.33
C LEU A 207 -14.68 18.01 16.44
N LEU A 208 -13.55 18.66 16.19
CA LEU A 208 -12.98 19.63 17.14
C LEU A 208 -13.94 20.80 17.40
N GLU A 209 -14.57 21.34 16.36
CA GLU A 209 -15.53 22.44 16.46
C GLU A 209 -16.75 22.05 17.32
N ILE A 210 -17.42 20.95 16.98
CA ILE A 210 -18.69 20.58 17.64
C ILE A 210 -18.50 20.09 19.07
N LEU A 211 -17.33 19.55 19.41
CA LEU A 211 -16.97 19.15 20.77
C LEU A 211 -16.40 20.32 21.59
N GLY A 212 -16.14 21.47 20.96
CA GLY A 212 -15.62 22.67 21.62
C GLY A 212 -14.16 22.57 22.02
N LEU A 213 -13.33 21.89 21.21
CA LEU A 213 -11.93 21.56 21.51
C LEU A 213 -10.91 22.47 20.80
N ASN A 214 -11.36 23.49 20.06
CA ASN A 214 -10.46 24.37 19.30
C ASN A 214 -9.42 25.07 20.18
N SER A 215 -9.79 25.50 21.39
CA SER A 215 -8.87 26.23 22.28
C SER A 215 -7.75 25.35 22.85
N GLU A 216 -8.02 24.06 23.01
CA GLU A 216 -7.07 23.03 23.38
C GLU A 216 -6.19 22.67 22.18
N PHE A 217 -6.79 22.59 20.99
CA PHE A 217 -6.07 22.31 19.75
C PHE A 217 -5.08 23.43 19.37
N GLU A 218 -5.41 24.69 19.59
CA GLU A 218 -4.47 25.82 19.41
C GLU A 218 -3.19 25.68 20.24
N ARG A 219 -3.28 25.01 21.40
CA ARG A 219 -2.18 24.78 22.33
C ARG A 219 -1.57 23.38 22.19
N ILE A 220 -1.86 22.65 21.12
CA ILE A 220 -1.41 21.27 20.96
C ILE A 220 0.12 21.11 20.95
N GLN A 221 0.84 22.14 20.52
CA GLN A 221 2.31 22.16 20.52
C GLN A 221 2.91 22.25 21.93
N GLU A 222 2.13 22.70 22.91
CA GLU A 222 2.54 22.79 24.32
C GLU A 222 2.47 21.43 25.03
N ILE A 223 1.79 20.44 24.43
CA ILE A 223 1.60 19.10 24.99
C ILE A 223 2.86 18.27 24.70
N PRO A 224 3.67 17.90 25.73
CA PRO A 224 4.97 17.27 25.51
C PRO A 224 4.91 15.95 24.74
N ALA A 225 3.93 15.10 25.06
CA ALA A 225 3.75 13.80 24.40
C ALA A 225 3.50 13.94 22.89
N LEU A 226 2.65 14.91 22.51
CA LEU A 226 2.35 15.18 21.10
C LEU A 226 3.50 15.89 20.38
N SER A 227 4.18 16.84 21.05
CA SER A 227 5.35 17.51 20.49
C SER A 227 6.49 16.51 20.19
N LYS A 228 6.76 15.57 21.11
CA LYS A 228 7.74 14.49 20.89
C LYS A 228 7.37 13.63 19.68
N ARG A 229 6.08 13.26 19.57
CA ARG A 229 5.56 12.50 18.44
C ARG A 229 5.72 13.25 17.11
N VAL A 230 5.39 14.55 17.04
CA VAL A 230 5.63 15.40 15.85
C VAL A 230 7.10 15.40 15.44
N ASN A 231 8.00 15.54 16.42
CA ASN A 231 9.44 15.52 16.14
C ASN A 231 9.85 14.19 15.51
N HIS A 232 9.32 13.07 15.99
CA HIS A 232 9.59 11.75 15.41
C HIS A 232 9.02 11.59 14.00
N LEU A 233 7.75 11.97 13.79
CA LEU A 233 7.10 11.96 12.47
C LEU A 233 7.89 12.80 11.45
N THR A 234 8.37 13.98 11.85
CA THR A 234 9.16 14.85 10.98
C THR A 234 10.58 14.33 10.72
N GLN A 235 11.20 13.57 11.64
CA GLN A 235 12.45 12.87 11.35
C GLN A 235 12.25 11.80 10.27
N ALA A 236 11.17 11.03 10.33
CA ALA A 236 10.85 10.01 9.31
C ALA A 236 10.70 10.63 7.91
N SER A 237 10.11 11.84 7.84
CA SER A 237 9.98 12.61 6.60
C SER A 237 11.29 13.14 6.01
N LYS A 238 12.43 13.08 6.72
CA LYS A 238 13.73 13.47 6.15
C LYS A 238 14.14 12.56 4.99
N TYR A 239 13.89 11.27 5.12
CA TYR A 239 14.19 10.28 4.07
C TYR A 239 13.33 10.50 2.82
N ALA A 240 12.10 11.00 2.98
CA ALA A 240 11.20 11.29 1.86
C ALA A 240 11.78 12.36 0.91
N LYS A 241 12.65 13.24 1.41
CA LYS A 241 13.31 14.31 0.64
C LYS A 241 14.68 13.92 0.09
N SER A 242 15.18 12.71 0.39
CA SER A 242 16.47 12.24 -0.13
C SER A 242 16.37 11.98 -1.63
N GLU A 243 17.40 12.32 -2.42
CA GLU A 243 17.47 11.97 -3.84
C GLU A 243 17.74 10.47 -4.07
N SER A 244 18.22 9.76 -3.04
CA SER A 244 18.48 8.31 -3.11
C SER A 244 17.17 7.52 -3.05
N ASP A 245 16.94 6.61 -3.99
CA ASP A 245 15.77 5.73 -4.00
C ASP A 245 15.81 4.69 -2.88
N ARG A 246 17.01 4.23 -2.49
CA ARG A 246 17.20 3.38 -1.31
C ARG A 246 16.80 4.11 -0.02
N ASP A 247 17.18 5.37 0.13
CA ASP A 247 16.78 6.15 1.30
C ASP A 247 15.28 6.48 1.28
N PHE A 248 14.73 6.79 0.11
CA PHE A 248 13.29 6.99 -0.03
C PHE A 248 12.51 5.73 0.30
N THR A 249 13.02 4.55 -0.03
CA THR A 249 12.43 3.27 0.36
C THR A 249 12.30 3.17 1.89
N ILE A 250 13.30 3.63 2.65
CA ILE A 250 13.18 3.71 4.11
C ILE A 250 12.00 4.62 4.49
N SER A 251 11.81 5.76 3.82
CA SER A 251 10.65 6.61 4.10
C SER A 251 9.31 5.91 3.83
N VAL A 252 9.19 5.16 2.73
CA VAL A 252 7.97 4.39 2.42
C VAL A 252 7.72 3.33 3.50
N VAL A 253 8.76 2.60 3.90
CA VAL A 253 8.69 1.61 4.98
C VAL A 253 8.20 2.27 6.28
N LEU A 254 8.88 3.32 6.75
CA LEU A 254 8.56 3.99 8.02
C LEU A 254 7.15 4.62 8.01
N PHE A 255 6.78 5.24 6.89
CA PHE A 255 5.48 5.85 6.71
C PHE A 255 4.36 4.82 6.77
N SER A 256 4.51 3.72 6.02
CA SER A 256 3.54 2.62 5.99
C SER A 256 3.44 1.89 7.34
N LEU A 257 4.58 1.65 7.99
CA LEU A 257 4.64 0.94 9.28
C LEU A 257 4.06 1.75 10.43
N PHE A 258 4.40 3.04 10.53
CA PHE A 258 4.18 3.81 11.77
C PHE A 258 3.11 4.88 11.65
N ILE A 259 3.01 5.54 10.50
CA ILE A 259 2.05 6.63 10.35
C ILE A 259 0.70 6.02 10.01
N GLU A 260 0.63 5.29 8.91
CA GLU A 260 -0.62 4.71 8.40
C GLU A 260 -1.13 3.60 9.33
N HIS A 261 -0.30 2.65 9.76
CA HIS A 261 -0.81 1.45 10.47
C HIS A 261 -0.91 1.53 12.00
N VAL A 262 -0.34 2.57 12.63
CA VAL A 262 -0.12 2.57 14.08
C VAL A 262 -0.50 3.88 14.74
N SER A 263 0.01 5.00 14.21
CA SER A 263 -0.08 6.31 14.85
C SER A 263 -1.51 6.69 15.22
N LEU A 264 -2.51 6.38 14.40
CA LEU A 264 -3.91 6.75 14.67
C LEU A 264 -4.74 5.63 15.34
N PHE A 265 -4.25 4.39 15.28
CA PHE A 265 -5.06 3.21 15.59
C PHE A 265 -5.32 3.04 17.09
N SER A 266 -4.43 3.52 17.97
CA SER A 266 -4.69 3.49 19.40
C SER A 266 -5.88 4.41 19.75
N GLN A 267 -5.94 5.60 19.15
CA GLN A 267 -7.01 6.56 19.35
C GLN A 267 -8.31 6.06 18.74
N PHE A 268 -8.25 5.44 17.56
CA PHE A 268 -9.41 4.83 16.92
C PHE A 268 -10.03 3.74 17.79
N LEU A 269 -9.22 2.80 18.30
CA LEU A 269 -9.65 1.76 19.22
C LEU A 269 -10.31 2.36 20.47
N ILE A 270 -9.66 3.34 21.10
CA ILE A 270 -10.18 4.01 22.30
C ILE A 270 -11.55 4.61 22.03
N ILE A 271 -11.71 5.41 20.97
CA ILE A 271 -12.98 6.08 20.68
C ILE A 271 -14.08 5.06 20.31
N MET A 272 -13.80 4.07 19.47
CA MET A 272 -14.78 3.05 19.10
C MET A 272 -15.21 2.18 20.30
N SER A 273 -14.33 1.99 21.29
CA SER A 273 -14.64 1.19 22.48
C SER A 273 -15.77 1.81 23.33
N PHE A 274 -15.93 3.14 23.32
CA PHE A 274 -17.05 3.79 23.99
C PHE A 274 -18.40 3.40 23.36
N ASN A 275 -18.47 3.34 22.04
CA ASN A 275 -19.68 2.88 21.37
C ASN A 275 -19.90 1.38 21.61
N LYS A 276 -18.84 0.57 21.48
CA LYS A 276 -18.88 -0.89 21.71
C LYS A 276 -19.41 -1.27 23.09
N HIS A 277 -18.93 -0.62 24.14
CA HIS A 277 -19.21 -1.02 25.53
C HIS A 277 -20.27 -0.18 26.23
N LYS A 278 -20.45 1.09 25.82
CA LYS A 278 -21.39 2.03 26.47
C LYS A 278 -22.48 2.56 25.53
N ASN A 279 -22.45 2.25 24.23
CA ASN A 279 -23.45 2.65 23.24
C ASN A 279 -23.64 4.18 23.13
N ILE A 280 -22.55 4.92 23.32
CA ILE A 280 -22.45 6.39 23.23
C ILE A 280 -21.41 6.78 22.16
N PHE A 281 -21.43 8.04 21.71
CA PHE A 281 -20.56 8.53 20.63
C PHE A 281 -20.74 7.79 19.29
N LYS A 282 -21.99 7.53 18.90
CA LYS A 282 -22.32 6.76 17.68
C LYS A 282 -21.87 7.46 16.40
N GLY A 283 -22.15 8.76 16.27
CA GLY A 283 -21.77 9.55 15.10
C GLY A 283 -20.25 9.62 14.96
N VAL A 284 -19.55 9.89 16.07
CA VAL A 284 -18.08 9.91 16.11
C VAL A 284 -17.52 8.51 15.80
N SER A 285 -18.07 7.45 16.39
CA SER A 285 -17.64 6.08 16.11
C SER A 285 -17.77 5.71 14.64
N ASN A 286 -18.83 6.16 13.94
CA ASN A 286 -18.99 5.91 12.51
C ASN A 286 -17.92 6.61 11.67
N VAL A 287 -17.53 7.85 12.05
CA VAL A 287 -16.42 8.57 11.40
C VAL A 287 -15.11 7.82 11.61
N ILE A 288 -14.82 7.43 12.86
CA ILE A 288 -13.60 6.68 13.19
C ILE A 288 -13.54 5.35 12.45
N GLU A 289 -14.66 4.63 12.34
CA GLU A 289 -14.73 3.38 11.58
C GLU A 289 -14.43 3.61 10.10
N ALA A 290 -14.99 4.68 9.52
CA ALA A 290 -14.77 5.04 8.12
C ALA A 290 -13.31 5.41 7.85
N THR A 291 -12.71 6.28 8.68
CA THR A 291 -11.28 6.62 8.60
C THR A 291 -10.41 5.37 8.79
N SER A 292 -10.69 4.53 9.81
CA SER A 292 -9.89 3.34 10.09
C SER A 292 -9.81 2.37 8.89
N LYS A 293 -10.90 2.27 8.11
CA LYS A 293 -10.94 1.47 6.88
C LYS A 293 -10.04 2.05 5.78
N GLU A 294 -10.03 3.37 5.64
CA GLU A 294 -9.21 4.06 4.64
C GLU A 294 -7.72 4.04 4.99
N GLU A 295 -7.36 4.31 6.25
CA GLU A 295 -5.99 4.18 6.76
C GLU A 295 -5.44 2.75 6.61
N GLN A 296 -6.31 1.74 6.80
CA GLN A 296 -5.94 0.34 6.55
C GLN A 296 -5.61 0.09 5.07
N ILE A 297 -6.34 0.71 4.13
CA ILE A 297 -6.07 0.63 2.69
C ILE A 297 -4.75 1.34 2.37
N HIS A 298 -4.51 2.51 2.94
CA HIS A 298 -3.29 3.28 2.75
C HIS A 298 -2.04 2.50 3.19
N GLY A 299 -2.07 1.96 4.40
CA GLY A 299 -0.97 1.17 4.90
C GLY A 299 -0.75 -0.12 4.11
N LEU A 300 -1.81 -0.78 3.62
CA LEU A 300 -1.68 -1.95 2.74
C LEU A 300 -1.06 -1.61 1.38
N PHE A 301 -1.36 -0.43 0.82
CA PHE A 301 -0.71 0.05 -0.40
C PHE A 301 0.77 0.31 -0.16
N GLY A 302 1.11 0.93 0.96
CA GLY A 302 2.49 1.12 1.39
C GLY A 302 3.28 -0.19 1.48
N ILE A 303 2.68 -1.24 2.07
CA ILE A 303 3.27 -2.58 2.11
C ILE A 303 3.49 -3.16 0.69
N GLU A 304 2.51 -3.02 -0.20
CA GLU A 304 2.63 -3.47 -1.60
C GLU A 304 3.81 -2.77 -2.31
N LEU A 305 3.98 -1.47 -2.13
CA LEU A 305 5.11 -0.73 -2.68
C LEU A 305 6.45 -1.23 -2.14
N VAL A 306 6.56 -1.47 -0.83
CA VAL A 306 7.78 -2.03 -0.22
C VAL A 306 8.11 -3.40 -0.81
N ASN A 307 7.09 -4.24 -1.04
CA ASN A 307 7.27 -5.55 -1.64
C ASN A 307 7.76 -5.47 -3.09
N ILE A 308 7.15 -4.58 -3.90
CA ILE A 308 7.61 -4.30 -5.27
C ILE A 308 9.08 -3.86 -5.27
N ILE A 309 9.45 -2.89 -4.43
CA ILE A 309 10.84 -2.41 -4.35
C ILE A 309 11.79 -3.53 -3.93
N ARG A 310 11.38 -4.38 -2.98
CA ARG A 310 12.18 -5.51 -2.48
C ARG A 310 12.39 -6.59 -3.53
N GLU A 311 11.39 -6.87 -4.37
CA GLU A 311 11.52 -7.79 -5.49
C GLU A 311 12.49 -7.25 -6.55
N GLU A 312 12.46 -5.95 -6.80
CA GLU A 312 13.32 -5.28 -7.79
C GLU A 312 14.75 -5.04 -7.29
N ASN A 313 14.92 -4.75 -6.00
CA ASN A 313 16.19 -4.34 -5.37
C ASN A 313 16.42 -5.08 -4.03
N PRO A 314 16.52 -6.42 -4.02
CA PRO A 314 16.62 -7.22 -2.80
C PRO A 314 17.88 -6.88 -1.98
N GLU A 315 18.95 -6.42 -2.63
CA GLU A 315 20.20 -6.03 -1.96
C GLU A 315 20.08 -4.77 -1.10
N TRP A 316 19.02 -3.97 -1.26
CA TRP A 316 18.79 -2.79 -0.41
C TRP A 316 18.33 -3.18 0.99
N PHE A 317 17.68 -4.33 1.15
CA PHE A 317 17.13 -4.86 2.40
C PHE A 317 18.21 -5.60 3.22
N ASP A 318 19.37 -4.96 3.32
CA ASP A 318 20.53 -5.42 4.08
C ASP A 318 20.40 -5.18 5.59
N GLU A 319 21.40 -5.60 6.35
CA GLU A 319 21.45 -5.43 7.81
C GLU A 319 21.48 -3.96 8.26
N ASP A 320 21.98 -3.03 7.45
CA ASP A 320 21.94 -1.60 7.79
C ASP A 320 20.52 -1.05 7.66
N MET A 321 19.79 -1.40 6.60
CA MET A 321 18.38 -1.02 6.45
C MET A 321 17.54 -1.64 7.57
N LYS A 322 17.70 -2.93 7.87
CA LYS A 322 16.99 -3.60 8.98
C LYS A 322 17.23 -2.89 10.31
N ARG A 323 18.48 -2.56 10.63
CA ARG A 323 18.82 -1.82 11.85
C ARG A 323 18.08 -0.49 11.93
N LYS A 324 18.05 0.29 10.85
CA LYS A 324 17.35 1.59 10.80
C LYS A 324 15.84 1.43 10.98
N VAL A 325 15.24 0.42 10.35
CA VAL A 325 13.80 0.14 10.47
C VAL A 325 13.45 -0.25 11.90
N TYR A 326 14.22 -1.16 12.53
CA TYR A 326 13.97 -1.56 13.92
C TYR A 326 14.20 -0.44 14.93
N GLU A 327 15.25 0.38 14.75
CA GLU A 327 15.49 1.56 15.58
C GLU A 327 14.32 2.55 15.50
N ALA A 328 13.86 2.84 14.29
CA ALA A 328 12.71 3.71 14.10
C ALA A 328 11.41 3.10 14.65
N CYS A 329 11.24 1.77 14.55
CA CYS A 329 10.11 1.04 15.12
C CYS A 329 10.04 1.17 16.63
N GLN A 330 11.16 0.92 17.30
CA GLN A 330 11.28 1.06 18.74
C GLN A 330 10.98 2.50 19.18
N ASN A 331 11.55 3.49 18.50
CA ASN A 331 11.30 4.90 18.79
C ASN A 331 9.84 5.31 18.58
N SER A 332 9.19 4.83 17.50
CA SER A 332 7.77 5.06 17.24
C SER A 332 6.90 4.45 18.34
N PHE A 333 7.20 3.21 18.73
CA PHE A 333 6.50 2.52 19.82
C PHE A 333 6.59 3.32 21.12
N GLU A 334 7.80 3.71 21.54
CA GLU A 334 8.01 4.50 22.76
C GLU A 334 7.27 5.83 22.73
N SER A 335 7.29 6.53 21.59
CA SER A 335 6.53 7.77 21.41
C SER A 335 5.02 7.53 21.54
N GLU A 336 4.49 6.46 20.96
CA GLU A 336 3.06 6.15 21.05
C GLU A 336 2.65 5.70 22.46
N MET A 337 3.56 5.03 23.20
CA MET A 337 3.31 4.70 24.60
C MET A 337 3.14 5.95 25.46
N GLU A 338 3.94 7.00 25.23
CA GLU A 338 3.79 8.29 25.92
C GLU A 338 2.48 8.99 25.56
N VAL A 339 2.05 8.92 24.30
CA VAL A 339 0.74 9.46 23.89
C VAL A 339 -0.40 8.70 24.56
N ILE A 340 -0.35 7.37 24.62
CA ILE A 340 -1.33 6.56 25.32
C ILE A 340 -1.33 6.88 26.82
N ASP A 341 -0.17 7.02 27.45
CA ASP A 341 -0.07 7.40 28.86
C ASP A 341 -0.70 8.78 29.12
N TRP A 342 -0.52 9.74 28.21
CA TRP A 342 -1.14 11.06 28.26
C TRP A 342 -2.66 11.02 28.01
N ILE A 343 -3.15 10.20 27.08
CA ILE A 343 -4.60 10.04 26.85
C ILE A 343 -5.32 9.59 28.12
N TYR A 344 -4.71 8.68 28.86
CA TYR A 344 -5.22 8.10 30.09
C TYR A 344 -4.81 8.86 31.38
N GLU A 345 -4.28 10.09 31.27
CA GLU A 345 -3.80 10.86 32.44
C GLU A 345 -4.91 11.16 33.47
N GLY A 346 -6.17 11.24 33.00
CA GLY A 346 -7.36 11.44 33.83
C GLY A 346 -7.88 10.18 34.53
N GLY A 347 -7.25 9.01 34.33
CA GLY A 347 -7.66 7.72 34.89
C GLY A 347 -7.85 6.64 33.82
N ASP A 348 -7.85 5.38 34.26
CA ASP A 348 -8.02 4.24 33.36
C ASP A 348 -9.49 4.04 32.96
N LEU A 349 -9.73 3.41 31.81
CA LEU A 349 -11.08 3.06 31.35
C LEU A 349 -11.38 1.60 31.73
N ASP A 350 -12.40 1.37 32.58
CA ASP A 350 -12.73 0.02 33.08
C ASP A 350 -12.98 -1.00 31.96
N PHE A 351 -13.56 -0.55 30.84
CA PHE A 351 -13.90 -1.39 29.68
C PHE A 351 -12.77 -1.49 28.65
N LEU A 352 -11.77 -0.61 28.69
CA LEU A 352 -10.59 -0.68 27.84
C LEU A 352 -9.35 -0.18 28.61
N PRO A 353 -8.84 -0.97 29.57
CA PRO A 353 -7.64 -0.62 30.30
C PRO A 353 -6.46 -0.32 29.39
N LYS A 354 -5.65 0.67 29.78
CA LYS A 354 -4.51 1.15 28.99
C LYS A 354 -3.55 0.05 28.55
N ASN A 355 -3.32 -0.96 29.37
CA ASN A 355 -2.42 -2.07 29.03
C ASN A 355 -2.91 -2.87 27.81
N ILE A 356 -4.24 -3.02 27.64
CA ILE A 356 -4.82 -3.67 26.45
C ILE A 356 -4.47 -2.87 25.20
N VAL A 357 -4.61 -1.55 25.24
CA VAL A 357 -4.27 -0.66 24.11
C VAL A 357 -2.79 -0.75 23.76
N LYS A 358 -1.90 -0.86 24.75
CA LYS A 358 -0.46 -1.02 24.53
C LYS A 358 -0.13 -2.35 23.84
N GLU A 359 -0.76 -3.46 24.23
CA GLU A 359 -0.58 -4.76 23.56
C GLU A 359 -1.13 -4.76 22.13
N PHE A 360 -2.29 -4.13 21.92
CA PHE A 360 -2.83 -3.91 20.58
C PHE A 360 -1.83 -3.21 19.65
N ILE A 361 -1.16 -2.16 20.13
CA ILE A 361 -0.16 -1.44 19.33
C ILE A 361 1.07 -2.28 19.03
N LYS A 362 1.57 -3.07 19.99
CA LYS A 362 2.67 -4.02 19.74
C LYS A 362 2.30 -5.02 18.65
N ASN A 363 1.09 -5.60 18.72
CA ASN A 363 0.61 -6.55 17.73
C ASN A 363 0.54 -5.91 16.33
N ARG A 364 -0.03 -4.70 16.22
CA ARG A 364 -0.07 -3.96 14.95
C ARG A 364 1.32 -3.69 14.39
N LEU A 365 2.27 -3.25 15.21
CA LEU A 365 3.66 -3.03 14.79
C LEU A 365 4.32 -4.31 14.28
N ASN A 366 4.14 -5.43 14.98
CA ASN A 366 4.65 -6.73 14.56
C ASN A 366 4.05 -7.17 13.21
N ASN A 367 2.75 -6.98 13.03
CA ASN A 367 2.06 -7.30 11.77
C ASN A 367 2.57 -6.43 10.61
N SER A 368 2.81 -5.15 10.85
CA SER A 368 3.40 -4.23 9.87
C SER A 368 4.85 -4.60 9.50
N LEU A 369 5.67 -4.98 10.49
CA LEU A 369 7.04 -5.48 10.26
C LEU A 369 7.00 -6.72 9.37
N LYS A 370 6.16 -7.69 9.74
CA LYS A 370 5.99 -8.93 8.98
C LYS A 370 5.50 -8.68 7.55
N GLY A 371 4.54 -7.76 7.37
CA GLY A 371 4.01 -7.37 6.07
C GLY A 371 5.07 -6.76 5.14
N THR A 372 6.01 -6.01 5.71
CA THR A 372 7.13 -5.37 5.00
C THR A 372 8.38 -6.26 4.90
N GLY A 373 8.32 -7.50 5.38
CA GLY A 373 9.40 -8.49 5.25
C GLY A 373 10.44 -8.49 6.36
N PHE A 374 10.15 -7.86 7.50
CA PHE A 374 10.98 -7.84 8.69
C PHE A 374 10.43 -8.77 9.78
N ASP A 375 11.28 -9.19 10.70
CA ASP A 375 10.88 -10.03 11.83
C ASP A 375 10.19 -9.18 12.90
N PRO A 376 9.19 -9.73 13.61
CA PRO A 376 8.58 -9.05 14.75
C PRO A 376 9.60 -8.85 15.88
N ILE A 377 9.50 -7.72 16.59
CA ILE A 377 10.45 -7.35 17.65
C ILE A 377 9.80 -7.20 19.03
N PHE A 378 8.46 -7.14 19.10
CA PHE A 378 7.74 -7.00 20.36
C PHE A 378 7.21 -8.35 20.83
N GLU A 379 7.40 -8.66 22.11
CA GLU A 379 6.66 -9.73 22.78
C GLU A 379 5.27 -9.22 23.15
N VAL A 380 4.26 -10.01 22.80
CA VAL A 380 2.84 -9.66 22.87
C VAL A 380 2.13 -10.62 23.81
N ASP A 381 1.27 -10.09 24.67
CA ASP A 381 0.32 -10.88 25.45
C ASP A 381 -0.94 -11.15 24.62
N GLU A 382 -1.02 -12.36 24.05
CA GLU A 382 -2.11 -12.78 23.17
C GLU A 382 -3.49 -12.68 23.85
N GLU A 383 -3.60 -12.93 25.16
CA GLU A 383 -4.89 -12.85 25.88
C GLU A 383 -5.39 -11.40 25.96
N LEU A 384 -4.48 -10.43 26.04
CA LEU A 384 -4.84 -9.02 26.02
C LEU A 384 -5.16 -8.54 24.60
N VAL A 385 -4.47 -9.06 23.58
CA VAL A 385 -4.78 -8.74 22.17
C VAL A 385 -6.16 -9.25 21.76
N GLU A 386 -6.52 -10.49 22.14
CA GLU A 386 -7.83 -11.08 21.82
C GLU A 386 -9.02 -10.21 22.29
N LYS A 387 -8.82 -9.39 23.34
CA LYS A 387 -9.84 -8.44 23.83
C LYS A 387 -10.12 -7.29 22.85
N THR A 388 -9.28 -7.12 21.84
CA THR A 388 -9.41 -6.11 20.79
C THR A 388 -9.82 -6.67 19.43
N ASP A 389 -10.00 -7.99 19.29
CA ASP A 389 -10.37 -8.64 18.01
C ASP A 389 -11.63 -8.07 17.39
N TRP A 390 -12.58 -7.62 18.22
CA TRP A 390 -13.81 -6.99 17.75
C TRP A 390 -13.56 -5.74 16.90
N TYR A 391 -12.45 -5.05 17.10
CA TYR A 391 -12.08 -3.86 16.34
C TYR A 391 -11.61 -4.25 14.93
N ASP A 392 -10.74 -5.26 14.84
CA ASP A 392 -10.31 -5.80 13.55
C ASP A 392 -11.50 -6.42 12.81
N ASP A 393 -12.40 -7.12 13.50
CA ASP A 393 -13.65 -7.61 12.93
C ASP A 393 -14.51 -6.48 12.35
N GLU A 394 -14.63 -5.32 13.02
CA GLU A 394 -15.45 -4.21 12.50
C GLU A 394 -14.84 -3.58 11.23
N ILE A 395 -13.50 -3.47 11.20
CA ILE A 395 -12.77 -2.99 10.03
C ILE A 395 -12.83 -4.00 8.88
N LEU A 396 -12.76 -5.30 9.22
CA LEU A 396 -12.64 -6.40 8.29
C LEU A 396 -13.96 -7.09 7.94
N ALA A 397 -15.09 -6.82 8.61
CA ALA A 397 -16.36 -7.56 8.44
C ALA A 397 -16.95 -7.47 7.03
N THR A 398 -16.41 -6.60 6.18
CA THR A 398 -16.62 -6.61 4.73
C THR A 398 -15.89 -7.74 3.99
N LYS A 399 -15.05 -8.56 4.66
CA LYS A 399 -14.21 -9.62 4.07
C LYS A 399 -14.95 -10.90 3.65
N HIS A 400 -16.10 -11.24 4.23
CA HIS A 400 -16.69 -12.56 3.93
C HIS A 400 -17.37 -12.67 2.55
N VAL A 401 -17.51 -11.56 1.82
CA VAL A 401 -17.88 -11.57 0.39
C VAL A 401 -17.21 -10.37 -0.30
N ASP A 402 -16.10 -10.62 -1.01
CA ASP A 402 -15.36 -9.69 -1.88
C ASP A 402 -15.09 -8.28 -1.30
N PHE A 403 -13.89 -8.09 -0.76
CA PHE A 403 -13.30 -6.81 -0.32
C PHE A 403 -13.44 -5.68 -1.37
N PHE A 404 -13.61 -6.01 -2.64
CA PHE A 404 -13.72 -5.06 -3.75
C PHE A 404 -15.15 -4.84 -4.29
N VAL A 405 -16.19 -5.48 -3.72
CA VAL A 405 -17.52 -5.52 -4.36
C VAL A 405 -18.65 -4.92 -3.52
N LYS A 406 -18.49 -4.67 -2.21
CA LYS A 406 -19.59 -4.13 -1.40
C LYS A 406 -19.34 -2.74 -0.82
N ARG A 407 -20.20 -1.81 -1.23
CA ARG A 407 -20.51 -0.59 -0.46
C ARG A 407 -20.91 -0.99 0.96
N SER A 408 -20.40 -0.25 1.94
CA SER A 408 -20.89 -0.35 3.32
C SER A 408 -22.41 -0.19 3.34
N VAL A 409 -23.08 -1.20 3.88
CA VAL A 409 -24.55 -1.30 3.87
C VAL A 409 -25.15 -0.70 5.16
N ASN A 410 -24.33 -0.19 6.08
CA ASN A 410 -24.76 0.14 7.45
C ASN A 410 -25.00 1.63 7.71
N TYR A 411 -24.87 2.51 6.71
CA TYR A 411 -25.30 3.90 6.86
C TYR A 411 -26.29 4.29 5.76
N THR A 412 -27.50 4.62 6.20
CA THR A 412 -28.52 5.23 5.36
C THR A 412 -27.99 6.58 4.88
N LYS A 413 -27.58 6.68 3.61
CA LYS A 413 -27.40 7.99 2.96
C LYS A 413 -28.75 8.71 2.98
N ARG A 414 -28.88 9.68 3.89
CA ARG A 414 -30.06 10.49 4.24
C ARG A 414 -31.09 9.80 5.15
N SER A 415 -30.94 10.03 6.45
CA SER A 415 -32.09 10.26 7.34
C SER A 415 -32.13 11.75 7.71
N GLN A 416 -32.49 12.61 6.76
CA GLN A 416 -32.84 13.99 7.10
C GLN A 416 -34.19 13.97 7.83
N SER A 417 -34.21 14.42 9.08
CA SER A 417 -35.45 14.92 9.68
C SER A 417 -35.78 16.24 9.03
N PHE A 418 -36.89 16.31 8.30
CA PHE A 418 -37.41 17.57 7.73
C PHE A 418 -37.67 18.57 8.86
N ASP A 419 -37.19 19.80 8.71
CA ASP A 419 -37.61 20.93 9.54
C ASP A 419 -38.71 21.73 8.83
N ALA A 420 -39.51 22.48 9.59
CA ALA A 420 -40.56 23.35 9.05
C ALA A 420 -40.02 24.43 8.09
N SER A 421 -38.71 24.73 8.17
CA SER A 421 -38.00 25.62 7.26
C SER A 421 -37.77 25.04 5.85
N ASP A 422 -37.88 23.72 5.66
CA ASP A 422 -37.75 23.06 4.36
C ASP A 422 -39.04 23.08 3.51
N LEU A 423 -40.15 23.58 4.09
CA LEU A 423 -41.49 23.53 3.49
C LEU A 423 -42.01 24.87 2.96
N PHE A 424 -41.22 25.96 3.01
CA PHE A 424 -41.64 27.29 2.53
C PHE A 424 -40.58 28.02 1.73
#